data_AF-A0AAD7BR00-F1
#
_entry.id   AF-A0AAD7BR00-F1
#
_cell.length_a   1.000
_cell.length_b   1.000
_cell.length_c   1.000
_cell.angle_alpha   90.00
_cell.angle_beta   90.00
_cell.angle_gamma   90.00
#
_symmetry.space_group_name_H-M   'P 1'
#
loop_
_entity.id
_entity.type
_entity.pdbx_description
1 polymer ?
#
loop_
_entity_poly.entity_id
_entity_poly.type
_entity_poly.pdbx_seq_one_letter_code
_entity_poly.pdbx_strand_id
1 'polypeptide(L)'
;MAKRERVPASLHHELTEYSSLLRALQFNDPLEVANDIAREPPRKRARLNKDGSQPVEQEEAAPQPDEAEPAKRRHRKRKRDTWTRWPLLVNDITVPEWGLADELEALVRASLKERESPDDDDDDLDPSYLPHVTQSASNFLSAVLALIANHTPPRPQSMQERINPIGWQTVLAILGSCCDDSLIDATMLSNVRARMEAMNGPGQEDDGRAAVRVQARRAVKARTAEALHAADDALLSFTGPPKRQPKPRTAVVEDDVDSDDLDE
;
A
#
# COMPACT_ATOMS: atom_id res chain seq x y z
N MET A 1 -1.99 -39.54 18.74
CA MET A 1 -2.06 -38.06 18.78
C MET A 1 -0.70 -37.52 18.36
N ALA A 2 -0.57 -37.08 17.10
CA ALA A 2 0.70 -36.55 16.59
C ALA A 2 1.06 -35.24 17.30
N LYS A 3 2.28 -35.15 17.85
CA LYS A 3 2.79 -33.92 18.44
C LYS A 3 3.04 -32.94 17.29
N ARG A 4 2.32 -31.81 17.27
CA ARG A 4 2.57 -30.74 16.30
C ARG A 4 4.00 -30.22 16.48
N GLU A 5 4.73 -30.11 15.38
CA GLU A 5 6.06 -29.52 15.38
C GLU A 5 5.98 -28.08 15.90
N ARG A 6 6.89 -27.77 16.82
CA ARG A 6 6.99 -26.45 17.41
C ARG A 6 7.71 -25.55 16.42
N VAL A 7 7.05 -24.49 16.00
CA VAL A 7 7.65 -23.47 15.14
C VAL A 7 8.91 -22.90 15.83
N PRO A 8 10.03 -22.72 15.10
CA PRO A 8 11.27 -22.18 15.63
C PRO A 8 11.08 -20.78 16.24
N ALA A 9 11.80 -20.50 17.33
CA ALA A 9 11.69 -19.22 18.04
C ALA A 9 12.16 -18.01 17.19
N SER A 10 13.08 -18.22 16.24
CA SER A 10 13.52 -17.19 15.29
C SER A 10 12.38 -16.73 14.38
N LEU A 11 11.60 -17.69 13.87
CA LEU A 11 10.48 -17.43 12.97
C LEU A 11 9.34 -16.68 13.67
N HIS A 12 9.16 -16.92 14.97
CA HIS A 12 8.26 -16.13 15.80
C HIS A 12 8.74 -14.69 15.99
N HIS A 13 10.04 -14.44 16.09
CA HIS A 13 10.59 -13.10 16.22
C HIS A 13 10.36 -12.29 14.94
N GLU A 14 10.73 -12.86 13.79
CA GLU A 14 10.53 -12.25 12.47
C GLU A 14 9.05 -11.95 12.19
N LEU A 15 8.15 -12.91 12.43
CA LEU A 15 6.71 -12.68 12.25
C LEU A 15 6.17 -11.59 13.19
N THR A 16 6.69 -11.49 14.40
CA THR A 16 6.30 -10.44 15.34
C THR A 16 6.79 -9.08 14.86
N GLU A 17 8.00 -9.01 14.31
CA GLU A 17 8.63 -7.82 13.74
C GLU A 17 7.88 -7.31 12.51
N TYR A 18 7.56 -8.19 11.54
CA TYR A 18 6.73 -7.80 10.38
C TYR A 18 5.32 -7.37 10.79
N SER A 19 4.72 -8.02 11.79
CA SER A 19 3.39 -7.64 12.29
C SER A 19 3.39 -6.32 13.07
N SER A 20 4.54 -5.92 13.61
CA SER A 20 4.80 -4.64 14.25
C SER A 20 4.90 -3.53 13.20
N LEU A 21 5.69 -3.77 12.15
CA LEU A 21 5.92 -2.85 11.04
C LEU A 21 4.63 -2.56 10.25
N LEU A 22 3.84 -3.59 9.95
CA LEU A 22 2.53 -3.44 9.31
C LEU A 22 1.53 -2.66 10.16
N ARG A 23 1.67 -2.64 11.50
CA ARG A 23 0.79 -1.88 12.38
C ARG A 23 1.30 -0.47 12.68
N ALA A 24 2.61 -0.24 12.65
CA ALA A 24 3.19 1.11 12.63
C ALA A 24 2.72 1.90 11.38
N LEU A 25 2.55 1.20 10.26
CA LEU A 25 1.94 1.76 9.04
C LEU A 25 0.40 1.99 9.14
N GLN A 26 -0.27 1.49 10.20
CA GLN A 26 -1.73 1.60 10.38
C GLN A 26 -2.16 2.63 11.45
N PHE A 27 -1.29 3.56 11.88
CA PHE A 27 -1.73 4.64 12.77
C PHE A 27 -2.73 5.58 12.07
N ASN A 28 -3.76 5.97 12.83
CA ASN A 28 -5.08 6.49 12.41
C ASN A 28 -5.09 7.84 11.66
N ASP A 29 -3.95 8.38 11.26
CA ASP A 29 -3.89 9.53 10.38
C ASP A 29 -2.69 9.40 9.42
N PRO A 30 -2.92 9.00 8.15
CA PRO A 30 -1.84 8.88 7.16
C PRO A 30 -1.11 10.21 6.91
N LEU A 31 -1.72 11.35 7.29
CA LEU A 31 -1.13 12.68 7.16
C LEU A 31 -0.14 13.04 8.26
N GLU A 32 -0.23 12.45 9.46
CA GLU A 32 0.78 12.65 10.51
C GLU A 32 2.08 11.91 10.16
N VAL A 33 1.97 10.67 9.65
CA VAL A 33 3.15 9.87 9.26
C VAL A 33 3.85 10.49 8.04
N ALA A 34 3.10 11.02 7.07
CA ALA A 34 3.69 11.77 5.96
C ALA A 34 4.41 13.05 6.43
N ASN A 35 3.87 13.77 7.43
CA ASN A 35 4.54 14.92 8.03
C ASN A 35 5.77 14.56 8.85
N ASP A 36 5.76 13.42 9.56
CA ASP A 36 6.89 12.96 10.35
C ASP A 36 8.01 12.34 9.48
N ILE A 37 7.68 11.73 8.34
CA ILE A 37 8.67 11.29 7.34
C ILE A 37 9.24 12.49 6.56
N ALA A 38 8.41 13.49 6.24
CA ALA A 38 8.86 14.73 5.59
C ALA A 38 9.69 15.62 6.53
N ARG A 39 9.55 15.45 7.84
CA ARG A 39 10.41 16.10 8.84
C ARG A 39 11.74 15.35 8.92
N GLU A 40 12.75 15.92 8.27
CA GLU A 40 14.14 15.48 8.38
C GLU A 40 14.51 15.31 9.87
N PRO A 41 14.95 14.12 10.30
CA PRO A 41 15.28 13.90 11.71
C PRO A 41 16.38 14.89 12.09
N PRO A 42 16.31 15.53 13.27
CA PRO A 42 17.33 16.47 13.69
C PRO A 42 18.67 15.74 13.71
N ARG A 43 19.56 16.08 12.77
CA ARG A 43 20.92 15.54 12.65
C ARG A 43 21.55 15.57 14.04
N LYS A 44 21.62 14.40 14.69
CA LYS A 44 22.28 14.25 15.98
C LYS A 44 23.75 14.55 15.76
N ARG A 45 24.14 15.80 16.03
CA ARG A 45 25.54 16.22 16.17
C ARG A 45 26.17 15.26 17.17
N ALA A 46 27.03 14.39 16.66
CA ALA A 46 27.81 13.45 17.45
C ALA A 46 28.51 14.23 18.57
N ARG A 47 27.98 14.12 19.79
CA ARG A 47 28.70 14.52 21.00
C ARG A 47 29.64 13.38 21.31
N LEU A 48 30.82 13.48 20.73
CA LEU A 48 32.01 12.79 21.19
C LEU A 48 32.33 13.28 22.61
N ASN A 49 32.84 12.36 23.43
CA ASN A 49 33.49 12.55 24.73
C ASN A 49 32.56 12.62 25.97
N LYS A 50 32.92 12.07 27.13
CA LYS A 50 34.08 11.32 27.66
C LYS A 50 33.78 11.16 29.17
N ASP A 51 34.49 10.24 29.83
CA ASP A 51 34.44 9.89 31.26
C ASP A 51 33.39 8.83 31.63
N GLY A 52 33.71 7.71 32.28
CA GLY A 52 34.91 7.37 33.05
C GLY A 52 34.49 7.10 34.51
N SER A 53 34.92 5.96 35.05
CA SER A 53 34.69 5.43 36.43
C SER A 53 33.43 4.57 36.61
N GLN A 54 33.39 3.48 37.38
CA GLN A 54 34.28 2.42 37.86
C GLN A 54 33.36 1.42 38.61
N PRO A 55 33.82 0.21 39.01
CA PRO A 55 32.98 -0.88 39.47
C PRO A 55 32.73 -0.84 40.98
N VAL A 56 31.58 -1.36 41.44
CA VAL A 56 31.36 -1.69 42.85
C VAL A 56 31.12 -3.18 42.96
N GLU A 57 32.14 -3.85 43.50
CA GLU A 57 32.11 -5.18 44.10
C GLU A 57 31.27 -5.14 45.38
N GLN A 58 30.39 -6.12 45.57
CA GLN A 58 29.79 -6.53 46.85
C GLN A 58 29.21 -7.92 46.63
N GLU A 59 29.28 -8.91 47.52
CA GLU A 59 30.11 -9.23 48.67
C GLU A 59 29.69 -10.68 48.97
N GLU A 60 30.66 -11.57 49.08
CA GLU A 60 30.49 -13.01 49.20
C GLU A 60 30.17 -13.36 50.66
N ALA A 61 28.99 -13.92 50.94
CA ALA A 61 28.62 -14.41 52.28
C ALA A 61 28.16 -15.87 52.22
N ALA A 62 28.85 -16.70 53.01
CA ALA A 62 28.77 -18.15 53.12
C ALA A 62 27.50 -18.66 53.85
N PRO A 63 27.23 -19.99 53.85
CA PRO A 63 25.89 -20.56 53.95
C PRO A 63 25.48 -20.91 55.39
N GLN A 64 24.18 -20.79 55.69
CA GLN A 64 23.55 -21.37 56.89
C GLN A 64 22.75 -22.64 56.50
N PRO A 65 22.81 -23.71 57.33
CA PRO A 65 22.10 -24.96 57.09
C PRO A 65 20.72 -25.02 57.76
N ASP A 66 19.86 -25.82 57.14
CA ASP A 66 18.75 -26.59 57.70
C ASP A 66 17.60 -25.86 58.39
N GLU A 67 16.55 -25.56 57.60
CA GLU A 67 15.18 -25.77 58.05
C GLU A 67 14.29 -26.28 56.90
N ALA A 68 13.58 -27.37 57.18
CA ALA A 68 12.86 -28.19 56.22
C ALA A 68 11.71 -27.44 55.52
N GLU A 69 11.88 -27.17 54.23
CA GLU A 69 10.85 -26.51 53.42
C GLU A 69 9.82 -27.48 52.82
N PRO A 70 8.52 -27.15 52.89
CA PRO A 70 7.45 -27.94 52.28
C PRO A 70 7.54 -27.85 50.75
N ALA A 71 7.31 -28.99 50.10
CA ALA A 71 7.38 -29.19 48.65
C ALA A 71 6.71 -28.06 47.84
N LYS A 72 7.53 -27.08 47.44
CA LYS A 72 7.15 -25.94 46.60
C LYS A 72 6.75 -26.48 45.23
N ARG A 73 5.44 -26.56 44.99
CA ARG A 73 4.85 -26.81 43.67
C ARG A 73 5.48 -25.82 42.70
N ARG A 74 6.35 -26.32 41.82
CA ARG A 74 7.00 -25.54 40.76
C ARG A 74 5.90 -25.03 39.84
N HIS A 75 5.34 -23.87 40.15
CA HIS A 75 4.54 -23.09 39.24
C HIS A 75 5.44 -22.79 38.06
N ARG A 76 5.33 -23.60 37.01
CA ARG A 76 5.85 -23.28 35.69
C ARG A 76 5.29 -21.91 35.38
N LYS A 77 6.11 -20.88 35.53
CA LYS A 77 5.84 -19.54 35.03
C LYS A 77 5.60 -19.74 33.55
N ARG A 78 4.31 -19.87 33.17
CA ARG A 78 3.89 -19.80 31.79
C ARG A 78 4.50 -18.50 31.32
N LYS A 79 5.48 -18.56 30.40
CA LYS A 79 5.97 -17.39 29.70
C LYS A 79 4.69 -16.72 29.21
N ARG A 80 4.28 -15.64 29.89
CA ARG A 80 3.08 -14.91 29.51
C ARG A 80 3.36 -14.56 28.07
N ASP A 81 2.45 -14.99 27.22
CA ASP A 81 2.50 -14.71 25.81
C ASP A 81 2.73 -13.22 25.70
N THR A 82 3.96 -12.86 25.36
CA THR A 82 4.41 -11.49 25.25
C THR A 82 4.02 -11.06 23.85
N TRP A 83 2.74 -11.31 23.53
CA TRP A 83 2.06 -10.54 22.52
C TRP A 83 2.32 -9.10 22.90
N THR A 84 3.09 -8.48 22.01
CA THR A 84 3.73 -7.18 22.13
C THR A 84 2.83 -6.27 22.95
N ARG A 85 3.36 -5.74 24.06
CA ARG A 85 2.65 -4.74 24.85
C ARG A 85 2.27 -3.62 23.90
N TRP A 86 0.98 -3.43 23.69
CA TRP A 86 0.44 -2.33 22.91
C TRP A 86 0.14 -1.17 23.85
N PRO A 87 0.50 0.08 23.48
CA PRO A 87 1.29 0.50 22.32
C PRO A 87 2.77 0.10 22.41
N LEU A 88 3.42 -0.16 21.27
CA LEU A 88 4.87 -0.35 21.21
C LEU A 88 5.56 0.90 21.75
N LEU A 89 6.52 0.72 22.64
CA LEU A 89 7.27 1.85 23.16
C LEU A 89 8.20 2.35 22.05
N VAL A 90 8.47 3.66 22.02
CA VAL A 90 9.35 4.29 21.02
C VAL A 90 10.74 3.62 20.97
N ASN A 91 11.16 3.01 22.07
CA ASN A 91 12.43 2.28 22.18
C ASN A 91 12.40 0.87 21.56
N ASP A 92 11.22 0.33 21.27
CA ASP A 92 11.04 -1.00 20.66
C ASP A 92 11.00 -0.91 19.12
N ILE A 93 10.98 0.30 18.55
CA ILE A 93 11.02 0.53 17.11
C ILE A 93 12.49 0.77 16.74
N THR A 94 13.07 -0.17 15.99
CA THR A 94 14.40 0.03 15.40
C THR A 94 14.30 1.12 14.34
N VAL A 95 15.09 2.18 14.51
CA VAL A 95 15.26 3.17 13.45
C VAL A 95 16.04 2.48 12.34
N PRO A 96 15.52 2.42 11.10
CA PRO A 96 16.25 1.81 10.01
C PRO A 96 17.60 2.49 9.83
N GLU A 97 18.64 1.71 9.59
CA GLU A 97 20.00 2.24 9.39
C GLU A 97 20.10 3.03 8.08
N TRP A 98 19.22 2.74 7.11
CA TRP A 98 19.19 3.32 5.78
C TRP A 98 17.97 4.21 5.59
N GLY A 99 18.18 5.40 5.00
CA GLY A 99 17.08 6.26 4.59
C GLY A 99 16.42 5.75 3.30
N LEU A 100 15.22 6.24 3.01
CA LEU A 100 14.52 5.96 1.74
C LEU A 100 15.38 6.34 0.51
N ALA A 101 16.15 7.42 0.61
CA ALA A 101 17.05 7.86 -0.46
C ALA A 101 18.15 6.83 -0.74
N ASP A 102 18.78 6.28 0.31
CA ASP A 102 19.86 5.29 0.20
C ASP A 102 19.32 3.97 -0.38
N GLU A 103 18.13 3.55 0.06
CA GLU A 103 17.45 2.36 -0.48
C GLU A 103 17.12 2.52 -1.97
N LEU A 104 16.57 3.67 -2.36
CA LEU A 104 16.26 3.97 -3.75
C LEU A 104 17.53 4.04 -4.61
N GLU A 105 18.61 4.60 -4.09
CA GLU A 105 19.90 4.61 -4.77
C GLU A 105 20.40 3.19 -5.04
N ALA A 106 20.37 2.32 -4.02
CA ALA A 106 20.76 0.92 -4.17
C ALA A 106 19.88 0.17 -5.18
N LEU A 107 18.56 0.41 -5.16
CA LEU A 107 17.63 -0.21 -6.11
C LEU A 107 17.85 0.28 -7.53
N VAL A 108 18.07 1.58 -7.74
CA VAL A 108 18.33 2.14 -9.07
C VAL A 108 19.62 1.60 -9.65
N ARG A 109 20.71 1.57 -8.85
CA ARG A 109 21.97 0.94 -9.26
C ARG A 109 21.81 -0.53 -9.61
N ALA A 110 21.09 -1.29 -8.79
CA ALA A 110 20.82 -2.70 -9.06
C ALA A 110 20.03 -2.90 -10.36
N SER A 111 19.02 -2.06 -10.60
CA SER A 111 18.17 -2.13 -11.80
C SER A 111 18.92 -1.75 -13.07
N LEU A 112 19.89 -0.84 -12.98
CA LEU A 112 20.71 -0.43 -14.12
C LEU A 112 21.76 -1.49 -14.44
N LYS A 113 22.39 -2.06 -13.41
CA LYS A 113 23.29 -3.21 -13.55
C LYS A 113 22.63 -4.45 -14.18
N GLU A 114 21.32 -4.65 -13.98
CA GLU A 114 20.57 -5.73 -14.63
C GLU A 114 20.35 -5.49 -16.13
N ARG A 115 20.39 -4.22 -16.58
CA ARG A 115 20.13 -3.82 -17.97
C ARG A 115 21.38 -3.56 -18.79
N GLU A 116 22.45 -3.10 -18.15
CA GLU A 116 23.72 -2.82 -18.81
C GLU A 116 24.45 -4.11 -19.17
N SER A 117 24.89 -4.18 -20.44
CA SER A 117 25.78 -5.22 -20.93
C SER A 117 27.17 -5.00 -20.30
N PRO A 118 27.92 -6.05 -19.94
CA PRO A 118 29.22 -5.93 -19.27
C PRO A 118 30.33 -5.18 -20.03
N ASP A 119 30.04 -4.60 -21.20
CA ASP A 119 30.99 -3.90 -22.08
C ASP A 119 30.71 -2.39 -22.19
N ASP A 120 29.65 -1.86 -21.57
CA ASP A 120 29.43 -0.41 -21.49
C ASP A 120 30.15 0.11 -20.22
N ASP A 121 31.28 0.80 -20.43
CA ASP A 121 32.07 1.44 -19.38
C ASP A 121 31.17 2.36 -18.54
N ASP A 122 31.22 2.20 -17.21
CA ASP A 122 30.41 2.87 -16.19
C ASP A 122 30.20 4.38 -16.46
N ASP A 123 29.14 4.74 -17.19
CA ASP A 123 28.66 6.11 -17.26
C ASP A 123 28.08 6.44 -15.87
N ASP A 124 28.90 7.09 -15.05
CA ASP A 124 28.54 7.58 -13.72
C ASP A 124 27.20 8.33 -13.78
N LEU A 125 26.13 7.63 -13.43
CA LEU A 125 24.79 8.16 -13.34
C LEU A 125 24.80 9.41 -12.48
N ASP A 126 24.47 10.54 -13.11
CA ASP A 126 24.51 11.84 -12.45
C ASP A 126 23.62 11.81 -11.19
N PRO A 127 24.17 11.95 -9.98
CA PRO A 127 23.40 11.86 -8.74
C PRO A 127 22.29 12.93 -8.62
N SER A 128 22.24 13.89 -9.53
CA SER A 128 21.22 14.94 -9.60
C SER A 128 19.78 14.43 -9.74
N TYR A 129 19.54 13.24 -10.31
CA TYR A 129 18.16 12.69 -10.42
C TYR A 129 17.65 12.09 -9.10
N LEU A 130 18.55 11.70 -8.19
CA LEU A 130 18.19 10.94 -6.98
C LEU A 130 17.17 11.67 -6.09
N PRO A 131 17.29 12.99 -5.83
CA PRO A 131 16.31 13.72 -5.04
C PRO A 131 14.93 13.73 -5.67
N HIS A 132 14.85 13.81 -7.00
CA HIS A 132 13.58 13.81 -7.73
C HIS A 132 12.89 12.45 -7.66
N VAL A 133 13.65 11.36 -7.85
CA VAL A 133 13.13 10.00 -7.69
C VAL A 133 12.70 9.74 -6.26
N THR A 134 13.49 10.18 -5.28
CA THR A 134 13.17 10.05 -3.85
C THR A 134 11.88 10.79 -3.49
N GLN A 135 11.75 12.04 -3.93
CA GLN A 135 10.53 12.82 -3.70
C GLN A 135 9.31 12.18 -4.38
N SER A 136 9.47 11.72 -5.62
CA SER A 136 8.39 11.05 -6.35
C SER A 136 7.95 9.76 -5.68
N ALA A 137 8.90 8.94 -5.22
CA ALA A 137 8.64 7.70 -4.50
C ALA A 137 7.99 7.96 -3.14
N SER A 138 8.45 8.99 -2.40
CA SER A 138 7.84 9.41 -1.14
C SER A 138 6.38 9.84 -1.34
N ASN A 139 6.13 10.71 -2.32
CA ASN A 139 4.77 11.14 -2.66
C ASN A 139 3.87 9.95 -3.06
N PHE A 140 4.41 9.01 -3.84
CA PHE A 140 3.71 7.80 -4.23
C PHE A 140 3.33 6.95 -3.00
N LEU A 141 4.28 6.68 -2.12
CA LEU A 141 4.05 5.91 -0.90
C LEU A 141 3.01 6.58 0.01
N SER A 142 3.10 7.90 0.20
CA SER A 142 2.11 8.66 0.96
C SER A 142 0.71 8.56 0.35
N ALA A 143 0.60 8.64 -0.99
CA ALA A 143 -0.68 8.47 -1.68
C ALA A 143 -1.26 7.06 -1.50
N VAL A 144 -0.42 6.02 -1.60
CA VAL A 144 -0.84 4.62 -1.37
C VAL A 144 -1.32 4.43 0.07
N LEU A 145 -0.57 4.92 1.05
CA LEU A 145 -0.94 4.82 2.47
C LEU A 145 -2.23 5.58 2.78
N ALA A 146 -2.41 6.78 2.21
CA ALA A 146 -3.65 7.54 2.34
C ALA A 146 -4.85 6.80 1.75
N LEU A 147 -4.68 6.15 0.59
CA LEU A 147 -5.72 5.31 0.00
C LEU A 147 -6.07 4.11 0.89
N ILE A 148 -5.07 3.40 1.41
CA ILE A 148 -5.29 2.27 2.32
C ILE A 148 -6.02 2.72 3.58
N ALA A 149 -5.62 3.85 4.16
CA ALA A 149 -6.27 4.43 5.33
C ALA A 149 -7.73 4.79 5.04
N ASN A 150 -8.02 5.42 3.90
CA ASN A 150 -9.38 5.79 3.50
C ASN A 150 -10.29 4.56 3.23
N HIS A 151 -9.71 3.44 2.79
CA HIS A 151 -10.42 2.18 2.59
C HIS A 151 -10.50 1.31 3.84
N THR A 152 -9.89 1.72 4.95
CA THR A 152 -9.98 1.02 6.22
C THR A 152 -11.22 1.52 6.98
N PRO A 153 -12.29 0.71 7.15
CA PRO A 153 -13.50 1.17 7.81
C PRO A 153 -13.20 1.61 9.26
N PRO A 154 -13.91 2.66 9.75
CA PRO A 154 -13.73 3.14 11.12
C PRO A 154 -14.02 2.01 12.10
N ARG A 155 -13.02 1.71 12.94
CA ARG A 155 -13.06 0.52 13.80
C ARG A 155 -13.88 0.80 15.06
N PRO A 156 -14.79 -0.10 15.47
CA PRO A 156 -15.42 0.02 16.78
C PRO A 156 -14.35 -0.11 17.87
N GLN A 157 -14.54 0.58 19.00
CA GLN A 157 -13.57 0.55 20.11
C GLN A 157 -13.36 -0.86 20.69
N SER A 158 -14.27 -1.80 20.41
CA SER A 158 -14.19 -3.20 20.85
C SER A 158 -12.92 -3.89 20.36
N MET A 159 -12.28 -4.66 21.25
CA MET A 159 -11.08 -5.44 20.96
C MET A 159 -11.35 -6.75 20.22
N GLN A 160 -12.61 -7.16 20.13
CA GLN A 160 -13.00 -8.50 19.66
C GLN A 160 -13.22 -8.59 18.15
N GLU A 161 -13.52 -7.48 17.48
CA GLU A 161 -13.65 -7.40 16.02
C GLU A 161 -12.36 -6.91 15.34
N ARG A 162 -11.26 -6.92 16.10
CA ARG A 162 -9.97 -6.46 15.62
C ARG A 162 -9.32 -7.55 14.78
N ILE A 163 -9.30 -7.29 13.47
CA ILE A 163 -8.27 -7.72 12.53
C ILE A 163 -8.63 -8.98 11.74
N ASN A 164 -9.33 -8.76 10.62
CA ASN A 164 -8.82 -9.37 9.40
C ASN A 164 -7.60 -8.53 8.98
N PRO A 165 -6.39 -9.09 8.92
CA PRO A 165 -5.23 -8.35 8.45
C PRO A 165 -5.51 -7.87 7.02
N ILE A 166 -5.12 -6.63 6.72
CA ILE A 166 -5.18 -6.14 5.34
C ILE A 166 -4.24 -7.04 4.53
N GLY A 167 -4.83 -7.88 3.69
CA GLY A 167 -4.08 -8.75 2.80
C GLY A 167 -3.43 -7.92 1.69
N TRP A 168 -2.35 -8.44 1.12
CA TRP A 168 -1.73 -7.84 -0.06
C TRP A 168 -2.71 -7.75 -1.23
N GLN A 169 -3.67 -8.67 -1.29
CA GLN A 169 -4.79 -8.68 -2.25
C GLN A 169 -5.64 -7.41 -2.12
N THR A 170 -5.99 -7.05 -0.89
CA THR A 170 -6.77 -5.84 -0.60
C THR A 170 -6.01 -4.60 -1.02
N VAL A 171 -4.70 -4.55 -0.78
CA VAL A 171 -3.85 -3.45 -1.24
C VAL A 171 -3.88 -3.34 -2.76
N LEU A 172 -3.66 -4.43 -3.51
CA LEU A 172 -3.74 -4.41 -4.97
C LEU A 172 -5.13 -4.06 -5.49
N ALA A 173 -6.18 -4.50 -4.81
CA ALA A 173 -7.56 -4.18 -5.16
C ALA A 173 -7.84 -2.68 -5.03
N ILE A 174 -7.38 -2.06 -3.94
CA ILE A 174 -7.49 -0.61 -3.69
C ILE A 174 -6.67 0.18 -4.71
N LEU A 175 -5.44 -0.24 -4.96
CA LEU A 175 -4.57 0.39 -5.97
C LEU A 175 -5.21 0.36 -7.36
N GLY A 176 -5.76 -0.80 -7.76
CA GLY A 176 -6.43 -0.92 -9.05
C GLY A 176 -7.73 -0.12 -9.18
N SER A 177 -8.44 0.15 -8.07
CA SER A 177 -9.68 0.94 -8.11
C SER A 177 -9.46 2.44 -8.06
N CYS A 178 -8.42 2.90 -7.35
CA CYS A 178 -8.31 4.30 -6.97
C CYS A 178 -7.12 5.03 -7.58
N CYS A 179 -6.07 4.32 -8.00
CA CYS A 179 -4.89 4.99 -8.52
C CYS A 179 -5.13 5.52 -9.94
N ASP A 180 -4.39 6.57 -10.29
CA ASP A 180 -4.39 7.16 -11.61
C ASP A 180 -3.65 6.25 -12.61
N ASP A 181 -4.14 6.20 -13.84
CA ASP A 181 -3.55 5.40 -14.93
C ASP A 181 -2.09 5.78 -15.24
N SER A 182 -1.64 6.96 -14.80
CA SER A 182 -0.25 7.41 -14.96
C SER A 182 0.69 6.85 -13.90
N LEU A 183 0.17 6.44 -12.74
CA LEU A 183 0.97 6.05 -11.59
C LEU A 183 1.18 4.53 -11.53
N ILE A 184 0.17 3.76 -11.93
CA ILE A 184 0.17 2.30 -11.85
C ILE A 184 -0.24 1.69 -13.18
N ASP A 185 0.69 0.98 -13.81
CA ASP A 185 0.40 0.22 -15.02
C ASP A 185 -0.20 -1.16 -14.71
N ALA A 186 -1.00 -1.69 -15.63
CA ALA A 186 -1.60 -3.01 -15.51
C ALA A 186 -0.52 -4.11 -15.46
N THR A 187 0.60 -3.93 -16.18
CA THR A 187 1.73 -4.87 -16.15
C THR A 187 2.41 -4.86 -14.78
N MET A 188 2.60 -3.69 -14.17
CA MET A 188 3.15 -3.54 -12.84
C MET A 188 2.29 -4.26 -11.79
N LEU A 189 0.97 -4.07 -11.80
CA LEU A 189 0.07 -4.81 -10.89
C LEU A 189 0.14 -6.32 -11.09
N SER A 190 0.22 -6.78 -12.33
CA SER A 190 0.36 -8.21 -12.65
C SER A 190 1.68 -8.78 -12.10
N ASN A 191 2.77 -8.04 -12.25
CA ASN A 191 4.09 -8.45 -11.75
C ASN A 191 4.15 -8.45 -10.22
N VAL A 192 3.63 -7.41 -9.57
CA VAL A 192 3.54 -7.35 -8.11
C VAL A 192 2.66 -8.48 -7.60
N ARG A 193 1.53 -8.74 -8.24
CA ARG A 193 0.67 -9.89 -7.90
C ARG A 193 1.42 -11.21 -8.00
N ALA A 194 2.04 -11.49 -9.14
CA ALA A 194 2.79 -12.75 -9.34
C ALA A 194 3.87 -12.94 -8.27
N ARG A 195 4.59 -11.86 -7.91
CA ARG A 195 5.59 -11.88 -6.85
C ARG A 195 4.98 -12.11 -5.47
N MET A 196 3.87 -11.45 -5.15
CA MET A 196 3.19 -11.63 -3.87
C MET A 196 2.59 -13.04 -3.73
N GLU A 197 2.06 -13.61 -4.81
CA GLU A 197 1.58 -15.00 -4.86
C GLU A 197 2.74 -16.00 -4.70
N ALA A 198 3.90 -15.73 -5.28
CA ALA A 198 5.09 -16.57 -5.08
C ALA A 198 5.57 -16.59 -3.62
N MET A 199 5.47 -15.45 -2.91
CA MET A 199 5.92 -15.35 -1.51
C MET A 199 4.88 -15.82 -0.49
N ASN A 200 3.60 -15.55 -0.73
CA ASN A 200 2.52 -15.79 0.25
C ASN A 200 1.63 -16.98 -0.12
N GLY A 201 1.87 -17.62 -1.27
CA GLY A 201 1.00 -18.63 -1.86
C GLY A 201 -0.09 -18.01 -2.75
N PRO A 202 -0.78 -18.84 -3.56
CA PRO A 202 -1.85 -18.38 -4.42
C PRO A 202 -2.93 -17.69 -3.58
N GLY A 203 -3.30 -16.47 -3.99
CA GLY A 203 -4.41 -15.73 -3.40
C GLY A 203 -5.74 -16.46 -3.58
N GLN A 204 -6.76 -16.06 -2.83
CA GLN A 204 -8.10 -16.59 -2.99
C GLN A 204 -8.63 -16.21 -4.39
N GLU A 205 -9.42 -17.07 -5.04
CA GLU A 205 -9.67 -17.08 -6.50
C GLU A 205 -10.19 -15.77 -7.16
N ASP A 206 -10.56 -14.73 -6.41
CA ASP A 206 -11.21 -13.52 -6.91
C ASP A 206 -10.27 -12.34 -7.28
N ASP A 207 -8.94 -12.53 -7.20
CA ASP A 207 -7.97 -11.44 -7.20
C ASP A 207 -7.59 -10.87 -8.60
N GLY A 208 -7.99 -11.51 -9.69
CA GLY A 208 -7.69 -11.04 -11.06
C GLY A 208 -8.44 -9.79 -11.51
N ARG A 209 -9.46 -9.37 -10.76
CA ARG A 209 -10.32 -8.26 -11.15
C ARG A 209 -9.60 -6.91 -11.09
N ALA A 210 -8.55 -6.76 -10.28
CA ALA A 210 -7.85 -5.48 -10.14
C ALA A 210 -7.20 -5.01 -11.45
N ALA A 211 -6.43 -5.88 -12.11
CA ALA A 211 -5.77 -5.56 -13.38
C ALA A 211 -6.80 -5.29 -14.50
N VAL A 212 -7.87 -6.10 -14.57
CA VAL A 212 -8.97 -5.91 -15.51
C VAL A 212 -9.68 -4.56 -15.29
N ARG A 213 -9.88 -4.16 -14.02
CA ARG A 213 -10.47 -2.84 -13.69
C ARG A 213 -9.59 -1.69 -14.16
N VAL A 214 -8.27 -1.77 -13.95
CA VAL A 214 -7.33 -0.73 -14.43
C VAL A 214 -7.38 -0.61 -15.96
N GLN A 215 -7.33 -1.73 -16.68
CA GLN A 215 -7.43 -1.71 -18.14
C GLN A 215 -8.78 -1.15 -18.63
N ALA A 216 -9.88 -1.55 -17.99
CA ALA A 216 -11.20 -1.04 -18.32
C ALA A 216 -11.32 0.47 -18.07
N ARG A 217 -10.80 0.98 -16.94
CA ARG A 217 -10.76 2.42 -16.63
C ARG A 217 -9.95 3.19 -17.66
N ARG A 218 -8.76 2.71 -18.00
CA ARG A 218 -7.91 3.31 -19.04
C ARG A 218 -8.60 3.36 -20.39
N ALA A 219 -9.27 2.29 -20.79
CA ALA A 219 -10.03 2.24 -22.04
C ALA A 219 -11.21 3.23 -22.05
N VAL A 220 -11.94 3.35 -20.93
CA VAL A 220 -13.03 4.33 -20.79
C VAL A 220 -12.47 5.76 -20.82
N LYS A 221 -11.39 6.03 -20.08
CA LYS A 221 -10.73 7.34 -20.03
C LYS A 221 -10.24 7.78 -21.41
N ALA A 222 -9.63 6.86 -22.16
CA ALA A 222 -9.21 7.10 -23.53
C ALA A 222 -10.39 7.46 -24.44
N ARG A 223 -11.50 6.70 -24.38
CA ARG A 223 -12.72 7.01 -25.14
C ARG A 223 -13.34 8.35 -24.76
N THR A 224 -13.36 8.68 -23.48
CA THR A 224 -13.89 9.98 -23.02
C THR A 224 -12.99 11.14 -23.44
N ALA A 225 -11.66 10.96 -23.43
CA ALA A 225 -10.73 11.97 -23.90
C ALA A 225 -10.86 12.18 -25.41
N GLU A 226 -10.99 11.11 -26.20
CA GLU A 226 -11.27 11.18 -27.64
C GLU A 226 -12.59 11.88 -27.93
N ALA A 227 -13.66 11.57 -27.18
CA ALA A 227 -14.95 12.23 -27.32
C ALA A 227 -14.89 13.72 -26.95
N LEU A 228 -14.10 14.09 -25.92
CA LEU A 228 -13.90 15.48 -25.52
C LEU A 228 -13.14 16.25 -26.62
N HIS A 229 -12.05 15.69 -27.14
CA HIS A 229 -11.29 16.29 -28.24
C HIS A 229 -12.16 16.45 -29.49
N ALA A 230 -12.97 15.45 -29.84
CA ALA A 230 -13.91 15.54 -30.96
C ALA A 230 -14.96 16.65 -30.74
N ALA A 231 -15.42 16.86 -29.51
CA ALA A 231 -16.35 17.93 -29.17
C ALA A 231 -15.69 19.31 -29.23
N ASP A 232 -14.43 19.44 -28.77
CA ASP A 232 -13.65 20.67 -28.86
C ASP A 232 -13.40 21.06 -30.33
N ASP A 233 -13.02 20.08 -31.17
CA ASP A 233 -12.87 20.29 -32.61
C ASP A 233 -14.19 20.70 -33.27
N ALA A 234 -15.31 20.09 -32.85
CA ALA A 234 -16.63 20.46 -33.33
C ALA A 234 -17.05 21.88 -32.92
N LEU A 235 -16.70 22.32 -31.71
CA LEU A 235 -16.94 23.68 -31.21
C LEU A 235 -16.12 24.73 -31.98
N LEU A 236 -14.87 24.40 -32.32
CA LEU A 236 -14.00 25.28 -33.09
C LEU A 236 -14.32 25.25 -34.59
N SER A 237 -14.90 24.18 -35.08
CA SER A 237 -15.48 24.13 -36.42
C SER A 237 -16.78 24.94 -36.42
N PHE A 238 -16.76 26.12 -37.04
CA PHE A 238 -18.00 26.83 -37.38
C PHE A 238 -18.77 25.99 -38.40
N THR A 239 -19.56 25.04 -37.91
CA THR A 239 -20.54 24.37 -38.75
C THR A 239 -21.50 25.47 -39.20
N GLY A 240 -21.46 25.74 -40.51
CA GLY A 240 -22.37 26.71 -41.12
C GLY A 240 -23.82 26.42 -40.71
N PRO A 241 -24.70 27.44 -40.78
CA PRO A 241 -26.07 27.31 -40.30
C PRO A 241 -26.70 26.00 -40.79
N PRO A 242 -27.37 25.24 -39.92
CA PRO A 242 -27.85 23.90 -40.26
C PRO A 242 -28.63 23.98 -41.56
N LYS A 243 -28.18 23.24 -42.59
CA LYS A 243 -28.89 23.16 -43.86
C LYS A 243 -30.31 22.75 -43.53
N ARG A 244 -31.26 23.67 -43.74
CA ARG A 244 -32.69 23.42 -43.52
C ARG A 244 -33.04 22.13 -44.23
N GLN A 245 -33.28 21.07 -43.48
CA GLN A 245 -33.77 19.85 -44.09
C GLN A 245 -35.12 20.20 -44.74
N PRO A 246 -35.35 19.83 -46.00
CA PRO A 246 -36.61 20.08 -46.65
C PRO A 246 -37.69 19.40 -45.81
N LYS A 247 -38.61 20.20 -45.26
CA LYS A 247 -39.76 19.68 -44.52
C LYS A 247 -40.39 18.58 -45.38
N PRO A 248 -40.53 17.33 -44.89
CA PRO A 248 -41.28 16.33 -45.61
C PRO A 248 -42.68 16.93 -45.83
N ARG A 249 -43.06 17.12 -47.09
CA ARG A 249 -44.42 17.52 -47.44
C ARG A 249 -45.31 16.43 -46.86
N THR A 250 -46.03 16.78 -45.80
CA THR A 250 -47.12 15.97 -45.27
C THR A 250 -48.04 15.71 -46.46
N ALA A 251 -48.09 14.47 -46.93
CA ALA A 251 -49.09 14.05 -47.89
C ALA A 251 -50.44 14.28 -47.20
N VAL A 252 -51.23 15.20 -47.75
CA VAL A 252 -52.62 15.39 -47.36
C VAL A 252 -53.30 14.08 -47.68
N VAL A 253 -53.63 13.33 -46.63
CA VAL A 253 -54.56 12.19 -46.72
C VAL A 253 -55.93 12.85 -46.89
N GLU A 254 -56.46 12.79 -48.11
CA GLU A 254 -57.85 13.11 -48.37
C GLU A 254 -58.68 11.98 -47.76
N ASP A 255 -59.34 12.25 -46.63
CA ASP A 255 -60.38 11.38 -46.07
C ASP A 255 -61.61 11.49 -46.98
N ASP A 256 -61.81 10.47 -47.82
CA ASP A 256 -63.08 10.20 -48.50
C ASP A 256 -64.13 9.87 -47.43
N VAL A 257 -64.99 10.85 -47.14
CA VAL A 257 -66.18 10.68 -46.31
C VAL A 257 -67.25 10.00 -47.16
N ASP A 258 -67.29 8.67 -47.11
CA ASP A 258 -68.42 7.88 -47.60
C ASP A 258 -69.69 8.29 -46.83
N SER A 259 -70.53 9.02 -47.55
CA SER A 259 -71.88 9.38 -47.14
C SER A 259 -72.82 8.37 -47.79
N ASP A 260 -73.16 7.30 -47.09
CA ASP A 260 -74.26 6.43 -47.48
C ASP A 260 -74.99 5.88 -46.24
N ASP A 261 -76.29 5.67 -46.44
CA ASP A 261 -77.29 5.09 -45.53
C ASP A 261 -78.06 6.05 -44.62
N LEU A 262 -78.78 6.97 -45.29
CA LEU A 262 -80.18 7.24 -44.98
C LEU A 262 -81.04 6.28 -45.81
N ASP A 263 -81.91 5.50 -45.16
CA ASP A 263 -83.27 5.11 -45.58
C ASP A 263 -83.85 4.19 -44.46
N GLU A 264 -84.78 4.70 -43.66
CA GLU A 264 -86.24 4.43 -43.69
C GLU A 264 -86.69 3.15 -42.94
#